data_AF-W3X7N5-F1
#
_entry.id   AF-W3X7N5-F1
#
_cell.length_a   1.000
_cell.length_b   1.000
_cell.length_c   1.000
_cell.angle_alpha   90.00
_cell.angle_beta   90.00
_cell.angle_gamma   90.00
#
_symmetry.space_group_name_H-M   'P 1'
#
loop_
_entity.id
_entity.type
_entity.pdbx_description
1 polymer ?
#
loop_
_entity_poly.entity_id
_entity_poly.type
_entity_poly.pdbx_seq_one_letter_code
_entity_poly.pdbx_strand_id
1 'polypeptide(L)'
;MEFAPNGDLDRLIERIMGSWDRPKQELPDRVLWRIFRNLARAVELMDSVDRTMLPQTSPPPSSSSPTSSASGSTNPLVAAVFASAAAKANKLVHFDIKPQNTLIGDIVPGGDPLVPVVKMADFGLAQFIDESE
;
A
#
# COMPACT_ATOMS: atom_id res chain seq x y z
N MET A 1 -8.67 1.19 7.92
CA MET A 1 -8.31 1.85 6.65
C MET A 1 -8.58 3.35 6.78
N GLU A 2 -7.78 4.18 6.12
CA GLU A 2 -8.04 5.62 6.01
C GLU A 2 -9.22 5.87 5.05
N PHE A 3 -10.08 6.82 5.38
CA PHE A 3 -11.20 7.21 4.52
C PHE A 3 -10.72 8.11 3.37
N ALA A 4 -11.10 7.79 2.13
CA ALA A 4 -10.80 8.59 0.94
C ALA A 4 -12.07 9.31 0.45
N PRO A 5 -12.26 10.60 0.79
CA PRO A 5 -13.52 11.32 0.53
C PRO A 5 -13.82 11.52 -0.96
N ASN A 6 -12.78 11.55 -1.81
CA ASN A 6 -12.94 11.85 -3.23
C ASN A 6 -13.21 10.60 -4.09
N GLY A 7 -13.26 9.42 -3.46
CA GLY A 7 -13.51 8.14 -4.14
C GLY A 7 -12.27 7.58 -4.83
N ASP A 8 -12.50 6.76 -5.84
CA ASP A 8 -11.48 6.13 -6.67
C ASP A 8 -11.25 6.90 -7.99
N LEU A 9 -10.17 6.53 -8.69
CA LEU A 9 -9.77 7.13 -9.95
C LEU A 9 -10.79 6.83 -11.06
N ASP A 10 -11.50 5.71 -11.00
CA ASP A 10 -12.52 5.35 -11.98
C ASP A 10 -13.67 6.37 -11.96
N ARG A 11 -14.20 6.67 -10.78
CA ARG A 11 -15.21 7.71 -10.56
C ARG A 11 -14.74 9.10 -10.93
N LEU A 12 -13.44 9.39 -10.79
CA LEU A 12 -12.86 10.66 -11.24
C LEU A 12 -12.84 10.73 -12.76
N ILE A 13 -12.41 9.65 -13.44
CA ILE A 13 -12.40 9.54 -14.89
C ILE A 13 -13.83 9.66 -15.44
N GLU A 14 -14.79 8.92 -14.89
CA GLU A 14 -16.21 9.01 -15.28
C GLU A 14 -16.74 10.44 -15.16
N ARG A 15 -16.38 11.14 -14.08
CA ARG A 15 -16.82 12.53 -13.84
C ARG A 15 -16.22 13.52 -14.84
N ILE A 16 -14.96 13.34 -15.21
CA ILE A 16 -14.24 14.22 -16.15
C ILE A 16 -14.67 13.94 -17.58
N MET A 17 -14.74 12.67 -17.97
CA MET A 17 -15.14 12.27 -19.32
C MET A 17 -16.62 12.54 -19.57
N GLY A 18 -17.43 12.66 -18.51
CA GLY A 18 -18.83 13.04 -18.57
C GLY A 18 -19.73 11.96 -19.15
N SER A 19 -21.00 12.00 -18.74
CA SER A 19 -22.08 11.32 -19.45
C SER A 19 -22.01 11.64 -20.95
N TRP A 20 -22.32 10.64 -21.79
CA TRP A 20 -22.26 10.62 -23.25
C TRP A 20 -22.67 11.90 -24.03
N ASP A 21 -23.40 12.83 -23.39
CA ASP A 21 -23.88 14.11 -23.95
C ASP A 21 -22.93 15.32 -23.81
N ARG A 22 -21.81 15.22 -23.08
CA ARG A 22 -20.85 16.34 -22.98
C ARG A 22 -19.69 16.17 -23.96
N PRO A 23 -19.14 17.29 -24.50
CA PRO A 23 -17.89 17.20 -25.25
C PRO A 23 -16.84 16.58 -24.34
N LYS A 24 -16.20 15.50 -24.81
CA LYS A 24 -15.15 14.78 -24.08
C LYS A 24 -14.12 15.79 -23.58
N GLN A 25 -14.10 16.04 -22.28
CA GLN A 25 -13.01 16.77 -21.68
C GLN A 25 -11.84 15.80 -21.53
N GLU A 26 -10.72 16.15 -22.13
CA GLU A 26 -9.47 15.43 -21.91
C GLU A 26 -8.94 15.78 -20.52
N LEU A 27 -8.45 14.75 -19.83
CA LEU A 27 -7.78 14.93 -18.55
C LEU A 27 -6.46 15.65 -18.82
N PRO A 28 -6.18 16.81 -18.21
CA PRO A 28 -4.96 17.56 -18.53
C PRO A 28 -3.71 16.69 -18.32
N ASP A 29 -2.80 16.69 -19.29
CA ASP A 29 -1.57 15.86 -19.26
C ASP A 29 -0.82 15.95 -17.94
N ARG A 30 -0.76 17.15 -17.34
CA ARG A 30 -0.09 17.36 -16.05
C ARG A 30 -0.70 16.53 -14.91
N VAL A 31 -2.03 16.42 -14.88
CA VAL A 31 -2.75 15.63 -13.89
C VAL A 31 -2.48 14.15 -14.13
N LEU A 32 -2.57 13.72 -15.39
CA LEU A 32 -2.33 12.33 -15.80
C LEU A 32 -0.92 11.87 -15.43
N TRP A 33 0.11 12.66 -15.78
CA TRP A 33 1.50 12.37 -15.42
C TRP A 33 1.72 12.29 -13.91
N ARG A 34 1.01 13.10 -13.13
CA ARG A 34 1.15 13.07 -11.68
C ARG A 34 0.51 11.84 -11.07
N ILE A 35 -0.64 11.40 -11.58
CA ILE A 35 -1.26 10.12 -11.21
C ILE A 35 -0.30 8.97 -11.49
N PHE A 36 0.23 8.88 -12.71
CA PHE A 36 1.19 7.84 -13.07
C PHE A 36 2.44 7.86 -12.22
N ARG A 37 3.00 9.05 -11.94
CA ARG A 37 4.17 9.19 -11.06
C ARG A 37 3.90 8.69 -9.65
N ASN A 38 2.73 8.97 -9.09
CA ASN A 38 2.37 8.50 -7.75
C ASN A 38 2.17 6.97 -7.74
N LEU A 39 1.54 6.40 -8.77
CA LEU A 39 1.40 4.96 -8.93
C LEU A 39 2.76 4.27 -9.06
N ALA A 40 3.67 4.81 -9.88
CA ALA A 40 5.03 4.28 -10.01
C ALA A 40 5.77 4.28 -8.68
N ARG A 41 5.68 5.38 -7.91
CA ARG A 41 6.24 5.46 -6.55
C ARG A 41 5.63 4.46 -5.58
N ALA A 42 4.33 4.21 -5.67
CA ALA A 42 3.69 3.17 -4.85
C ALA A 42 4.26 1.78 -5.19
N VAL A 43 4.51 1.50 -6.47
CA VAL A 43 5.16 0.26 -6.91
C VAL A 43 6.61 0.17 -6.45
N GLU A 44 7.39 1.24 -6.56
CA GLU A 44 8.75 1.31 -6.00
C GLU A 44 8.76 1.05 -4.49
N LEU A 45 7.80 1.61 -3.75
CA LEU A 45 7.68 1.36 -2.33
C LEU A 45 7.39 -0.12 -2.04
N MET A 46 6.50 -0.76 -2.81
CA MET A 46 6.20 -2.20 -2.69
C MET A 46 7.41 -3.11 -2.91
N ASP A 47 8.36 -2.69 -3.75
CA ASP A 47 9.65 -3.38 -3.94
C ASP A 47 10.55 -3.30 -2.68
N SER A 48 10.41 -2.23 -1.89
CA SER A 48 11.23 -1.94 -0.71
C SER A 48 10.57 -2.28 0.64
N VAL A 49 9.36 -2.84 0.65
CA VAL A 49 8.64 -3.14 1.90
C VAL A 49 9.34 -4.28 2.65
N ASP A 50 9.80 -3.99 3.87
CA ASP A 50 10.18 -5.02 4.82
C ASP A 50 8.93 -5.63 5.49
N ARG A 51 8.75 -6.96 5.39
CA ARG A 51 7.66 -7.71 6.04
C ARG A 51 7.61 -7.43 7.56
N THR A 52 8.74 -7.11 8.20
CA THR A 52 8.78 -6.83 9.64
C THR A 52 8.07 -5.52 10.02
N MET A 53 7.86 -4.61 9.08
CA MET A 53 7.15 -3.35 9.31
C MET A 53 5.62 -3.46 9.23
N LEU A 54 5.10 -4.63 8.85
CA LEU A 54 3.66 -4.85 8.87
C LEU A 54 3.17 -5.12 10.30
N PRO A 55 2.00 -4.57 10.69
CA PRO A 55 1.37 -4.93 11.94
C PRO A 55 1.17 -6.45 11.97
N GLN A 56 1.77 -7.14 12.94
CA GLN A 56 1.53 -8.57 13.10
C GLN A 56 0.06 -8.78 13.47
N THR A 57 -0.73 -9.30 12.53
CA THR A 57 -2.09 -9.78 12.77
C THR A 57 -2.02 -11.18 13.38
N SER A 58 -1.28 -11.35 14.48
CA SER A 58 -1.46 -12.55 15.29
C SER A 58 -2.79 -12.40 16.06
N PRO A 59 -3.68 -13.41 16.04
CA PRO A 59 -4.82 -13.40 16.94
C PRO A 59 -4.30 -13.30 18.38
N PRO A 60 -5.01 -12.60 19.29
CA PRO A 60 -4.59 -12.50 20.67
C PRO A 60 -4.40 -13.93 21.22
N PRO A 61 -3.31 -14.20 21.96
CA PRO A 61 -3.11 -15.51 22.55
C PRO A 61 -4.31 -15.82 23.42
N SER A 62 -5.03 -16.88 23.07
CA SER A 62 -6.09 -17.44 23.89
C SER A 62 -5.53 -17.63 25.29
N SER A 63 -6.22 -17.07 26.27
CA SER A 63 -5.86 -17.11 27.68
C SER A 63 -5.82 -18.55 28.19
N SER A 64 -4.64 -19.17 28.15
CA SER A 64 -4.30 -20.34 28.96
C SER A 64 -2.89 -20.17 29.51
N SER A 65 -2.81 -19.74 30.77
CA SER A 65 -1.59 -19.79 31.59
C SER A 65 -1.41 -21.21 32.18
N PRO A 66 -0.34 -21.50 32.95
CA PRO A 66 1.08 -21.61 32.54
C PRO A 66 1.73 -22.92 33.04
N THR A 67 2.79 -23.45 32.40
CA THR A 67 3.77 -24.31 33.13
C THR A 67 5.13 -24.46 32.42
N SER A 68 6.14 -23.84 33.04
CA SER A 68 7.50 -24.32 33.34
C SER A 68 8.46 -24.91 32.28
N SER A 69 9.61 -24.20 32.18
CA SER A 69 11.02 -24.67 32.25
C SER A 69 11.71 -25.36 31.06
N ALA A 70 12.58 -24.59 30.38
CA ALA A 70 13.99 -24.92 30.07
C ALA A 70 14.65 -23.69 29.37
N SER A 71 15.55 -22.96 30.05
CA SER A 71 17.00 -22.99 29.82
C SER A 71 17.44 -22.69 28.38
N GLY A 72 17.81 -21.43 28.14
CA GLY A 72 18.40 -20.94 26.90
C GLY A 72 18.22 -19.42 26.80
N SER A 73 18.96 -18.66 27.60
CA SER A 73 18.93 -17.19 27.55
C SER A 73 19.63 -16.72 26.27
N THR A 74 18.89 -16.70 25.17
CA THR A 74 19.16 -15.79 24.06
C THR A 74 18.32 -14.55 24.33
N ASN A 75 18.96 -13.40 24.49
CA ASN A 75 18.27 -12.13 24.63
C ASN A 75 17.25 -12.01 23.46
N PRO A 76 15.94 -11.84 23.72
CA PRO A 76 14.93 -11.77 22.66
C PRO A 76 15.19 -10.60 21.70
N LEU A 77 15.89 -9.57 22.18
CA LEU A 77 16.39 -8.46 21.37
C LEU A 77 17.44 -8.90 20.34
N VAL A 78 18.34 -9.83 20.70
CA VAL A 78 19.38 -10.32 19.80
C VAL A 78 18.77 -11.25 18.75
N ALA A 79 17.82 -12.11 19.13
CA ALA A 79 17.07 -12.94 18.19
C ALA A 79 16.24 -12.09 17.19
N ALA A 80 15.62 -11.00 17.64
CA ALA A 80 14.89 -10.07 16.77
C ALA A 80 15.81 -9.31 15.79
N VAL A 81 17.01 -8.91 16.24
CA VAL A 81 18.02 -8.24 15.39
C VAL A 81 18.57 -9.19 14.33
N PHE A 82 18.85 -10.45 14.67
CA PHE A 82 19.30 -11.44 13.68
C PHE A 82 18.18 -11.95 12.76
N ALA A 83 16.93 -12.03 13.24
CA ALA A 83 15.77 -12.31 12.39
C ALA A 83 15.51 -11.18 11.38
N SER A 84 15.73 -9.93 11.78
CA SER A 84 15.67 -8.76 10.89
C SER A 84 16.79 -8.76 9.84
N ALA A 85 18.00 -9.21 10.18
CA ALA A 85 19.12 -9.31 9.24
C ALA A 85 18.99 -10.47 8.21
N ALA A 86 18.14 -11.46 8.49
CA ALA A 86 17.90 -12.62 7.62
C ALA A 86 16.60 -12.52 6.79
N ALA A 87 15.80 -11.47 6.99
CA ALA A 87 14.63 -11.22 6.16
C ALA A 87 15.12 -10.77 4.77
N LYS A 88 15.20 -11.73 3.83
CA LYS A 88 15.24 -11.42 2.39
C LYS A 88 14.19 -10.33 2.14
N ALA A 89 14.58 -9.24 1.46
CA ALA A 89 13.64 -8.22 1.04
C ALA A 89 12.58 -8.90 0.18
N ASN A 90 11.39 -9.09 0.73
CA ASN A 90 10.33 -9.77 0.02
C ASN A 90 9.58 -8.70 -0.74
N LYS A 91 9.56 -8.83 -2.07
CA LYS A 91 8.88 -7.88 -2.93
C LYS A 91 7.39 -8.06 -2.76
N LEU A 92 6.67 -7.00 -2.43
CA LEU A 92 5.21 -7.05 -2.44
C LEU A 92 4.72 -6.83 -3.87
N VAL A 93 3.90 -7.72 -4.38
CA VAL A 93 3.26 -7.57 -5.70
C VAL A 93 1.76 -7.49 -5.49
N HIS A 94 1.14 -6.42 -6.02
CA HIS A 94 -0.29 -6.12 -5.78
C HIS A 94 -1.27 -6.99 -6.58
N PHE A 95 -0.86 -7.45 -7.77
CA PHE A 95 -1.66 -8.25 -8.73
C PHE A 95 -2.99 -7.67 -9.23
N ASP A 96 -3.39 -6.46 -8.81
CA ASP A 96 -4.70 -5.88 -9.17
C ASP A 96 -4.64 -4.35 -9.31
N ILE A 97 -3.66 -3.85 -10.07
CA ILE A 97 -3.52 -2.41 -10.32
C ILE A 97 -4.54 -1.98 -11.37
N LYS A 98 -5.56 -1.23 -10.94
CA LYS A 98 -6.62 -0.68 -11.78
C LYS A 98 -7.21 0.61 -11.19
N PRO A 99 -7.96 1.42 -11.96
CA PRO A 99 -8.51 2.69 -11.47
C PRO A 99 -9.37 2.57 -10.21
N GLN A 100 -10.13 1.49 -10.07
CA GLN A 100 -10.99 1.25 -8.90
C GLN A 100 -10.19 1.04 -7.60
N ASN A 101 -8.96 0.55 -7.72
CA ASN A 101 -8.03 0.30 -6.60
C ASN A 101 -7.07 1.48 -6.37
N THR A 102 -7.34 2.62 -7.02
CA THR A 102 -6.55 3.84 -6.90
C THR A 102 -7.40 4.93 -6.29
N LEU A 103 -7.18 5.24 -5.01
CA LEU A 103 -7.96 6.21 -4.26
C LEU A 103 -7.44 7.63 -4.42
N ILE A 104 -8.38 8.58 -4.42
CA ILE A 104 -8.13 10.00 -4.53
C ILE A 104 -8.25 10.61 -3.13
N GLY A 105 -7.11 11.06 -2.59
CA GLY A 105 -7.01 11.76 -1.32
C GLY A 105 -7.21 13.27 -1.47
N ASP A 106 -7.07 13.98 -0.35
CA ASP A 106 -7.16 15.43 -0.33
C ASP A 106 -5.95 16.09 -1.02
N ILE A 107 -6.14 17.33 -1.44
CA ILE A 107 -5.05 18.18 -1.91
C ILE A 107 -4.21 18.58 -0.70
N VAL A 108 -2.90 18.35 -0.77
CA VAL A 108 -1.99 18.68 0.34
C VAL A 108 -1.77 20.20 0.40
N PRO A 109 -1.84 20.84 1.58
CA PRO A 109 -1.46 22.23 1.74
C PRO A 109 -0.01 22.48 1.28
N GLY A 110 0.18 23.46 0.38
CA GLY A 110 1.50 23.74 -0.23
C GLY A 110 1.85 22.84 -1.43
N GLY A 111 0.97 21.91 -1.80
CA GLY A 111 1.04 21.14 -3.05
C GLY A 111 0.41 21.88 -4.23
N ASP A 112 0.32 21.20 -5.38
CA ASP A 112 -0.40 21.71 -6.54
C ASP A 112 -1.91 21.65 -6.26
N PRO A 113 -2.62 22.80 -6.26
CA PRO A 113 -4.04 22.86 -5.92
C PRO A 113 -4.95 22.13 -6.92
N LEU A 114 -4.43 21.74 -8.08
CA LEU A 114 -5.17 21.01 -9.10
C LEU A 114 -4.96 19.50 -9.03
N VAL A 115 -4.07 19.02 -8.15
CA VAL A 115 -3.67 17.61 -8.15
C VAL A 115 -3.89 16.95 -6.79
N PRO A 116 -4.85 16.01 -6.68
CA PRO A 116 -5.07 15.28 -5.45
C PRO A 116 -3.93 14.29 -5.16
N VAL A 117 -3.79 13.91 -3.89
CA VAL A 117 -2.95 12.77 -3.51
C VAL A 117 -3.56 11.50 -4.09
N VAL A 118 -2.73 10.60 -4.62
CA VAL A 118 -3.17 9.29 -5.11
C VAL A 118 -2.64 8.22 -4.18
N LYS A 119 -3.50 7.28 -3.77
CA LYS A 119 -3.18 6.19 -2.85
C LYS A 119 -3.56 4.85 -3.48
N MET A 120 -2.69 3.86 -3.34
CA MET A 120 -3.03 2.49 -3.74
C MET A 120 -3.90 1.84 -2.66
N ALA A 121 -4.91 1.08 -3.06
CA ALA A 121 -5.84 0.39 -2.18
C ALA A 121 -6.14 -1.03 -2.67
N ASP A 122 -6.80 -1.80 -1.81
CA ASP A 122 -7.20 -3.19 -2.06
C ASP A 122 -6.03 -4.16 -2.35
N PHE A 123 -5.27 -4.42 -1.29
CA PHE A 123 -4.19 -5.42 -1.31
C PHE A 123 -4.73 -6.86 -1.14
N GLY A 124 -6.01 -7.13 -1.40
CA GLY A 124 -6.62 -8.46 -1.18
C GLY A 124 -6.00 -9.58 -2.03
N LEU A 125 -5.46 -9.23 -3.21
CA LEU A 125 -4.72 -10.16 -4.08
C LEU A 125 -3.20 -10.01 -3.95
N ALA A 126 -2.72 -9.10 -3.10
CA ALA A 126 -1.30 -8.82 -3.00
C ALA A 126 -0.55 -9.97 -2.31
N GLN A 127 0.64 -10.28 -2.80
CA GLN A 127 1.48 -11.32 -2.24
C GLN A 127 2.92 -10.86 -2.15
N PHE A 128 3.58 -11.28 -1.08
CA PHE A 128 5.02 -11.15 -0.99
C PHE A 128 5.68 -12.30 -1.74
N ILE A 129 6.57 -11.97 -2.65
CA ILE A 129 7.35 -12.93 -3.42
C ILE A 129 8.76 -12.97 -2.84
N ASP A 130 9.21 -14.18 -2.51
CA ASP A 130 10.58 -14.43 -2.11
C ASP A 130 11.39 -14.70 -3.40
N GLU A 131 12.42 -13.90 -3.68
CA GLU A 131 13.40 -14.23 -4.74
C GLU A 131 14.30 -15.36 -4.24
N SER A 132 13.75 -16.57 -4.14
CA SER A 132 14.49 -17.81 -3.93
C SER A 132 14.18 -18.77 -5.08
N GLU A 133 14.79 -18.47 -6.23
CA GLU A 133 15.24 -19.51 -7.15
C GLU A 133 16.71 -19.85 -6.85
#